data_AF-A0A2T4ZIQ5-F1
#
_entry.id   AF-A0A2T4ZIQ5-F1
#
_cell.length_a   1.000
_cell.length_b   1.000
_cell.length_c   1.000
_cell.angle_alpha   90.00
_cell.angle_beta   90.00
_cell.angle_gamma   90.00
#
_symmetry.space_group_name_H-M   'P 1'
#
loop_
_entity.id
_entity.type
_entity.pdbx_description
1 polymer ?
#
loop_
_entity_poly.entity_id
_entity_poly.type
_entity_poly.pdbx_seq_one_letter_code
_entity_poly.pdbx_strand_id
1 'polypeptide(L)'
;MTDPSTRAPGRRRAPAPAATGLRPTDPQRRWLLRGVDQPGGKLPLFDPEGREVPKATVRACLDAGWAAPWFANPTKPDWLVCRLTAEGYRAIGKEPPPGA
;
A
#
# COMPACT_ATOMS: atom_id res chain seq x y z
N MET A 1 44.80 -16.92 -0.64
CA MET A 1 43.75 -16.40 -1.55
C MET A 1 42.47 -16.29 -0.75
N THR A 2 42.13 -15.08 -0.33
CA THR A 2 40.99 -14.79 0.54
C THR A 2 39.90 -14.21 -0.36
N ASP A 3 38.72 -14.81 -0.40
CA ASP A 3 37.54 -14.24 -1.06
C ASP A 3 36.47 -13.99 0.02
N PRO A 4 36.13 -12.72 0.32
CA PRO A 4 34.98 -12.40 1.13
C PRO A 4 33.97 -11.61 0.28
N SER A 5 32.89 -12.26 -0.14
CA SER A 5 31.76 -11.51 -0.69
C SER A 5 30.41 -12.04 -0.19
N THR A 6 30.18 -11.86 1.10
CA THR A 6 28.83 -11.85 1.68
C THR A 6 28.13 -10.56 1.26
N ARG A 7 27.25 -10.64 0.26
CA ARG A 7 26.39 -9.53 -0.14
C ARG A 7 25.25 -9.38 0.87
N ALA A 8 25.25 -8.28 1.62
CA ALA A 8 24.18 -7.92 2.53
C ALA A 8 22.83 -7.73 1.78
N PRO A 9 21.68 -8.09 2.37
CA PRO A 9 20.38 -7.81 1.77
C PRO A 9 20.16 -6.29 1.77
N GLY A 10 19.85 -5.75 0.59
CA GLY A 10 19.59 -4.31 0.41
C GLY A 10 18.53 -3.82 1.39
N ARG A 11 18.85 -2.76 2.14
CA ARG A 11 17.89 -2.06 3.00
C ARG A 11 16.65 -1.72 2.19
N ARG A 12 15.50 -2.30 2.56
CA ARG A 12 14.19 -1.82 2.13
C ARG A 12 14.10 -0.36 2.57
N ARG A 13 14.04 0.55 1.60
CA ARG A 13 13.83 1.98 1.87
C ARG A 13 12.48 2.11 2.56
N ALA A 14 12.50 2.57 3.81
CA ALA A 14 11.29 2.95 4.52
C ALA A 14 10.56 4.02 3.69
N PRO A 15 9.22 3.99 3.61
CA PRO A 15 8.47 5.05 2.95
C PRO A 15 8.80 6.40 3.61
N ALA A 16 8.83 7.45 2.81
CA ALA A 16 9.06 8.82 3.26
C ALA A 16 7.97 9.24 4.27
N PRO A 17 8.26 10.15 5.21
CA PRO A 17 7.28 10.61 6.20
C PRO A 17 6.02 11.14 5.51
N ALA A 18 4.87 10.71 6.03
CA ALA A 18 3.55 10.93 5.45
C ALA A 18 3.15 12.40 5.41
N ALA A 19 2.44 12.75 4.33
CA ALA A 19 1.87 14.06 4.10
C ALA A 19 0.74 14.34 5.11
N THR A 20 1.07 15.02 6.20
CA THR A 20 0.07 15.60 7.10
C THR A 20 -0.70 16.69 6.35
N GLY A 21 -1.84 16.35 5.73
CA GLY A 21 -2.79 17.33 5.19
C GLY A 21 -3.51 17.00 3.88
N LEU A 22 -3.14 15.94 3.15
CA LEU A 22 -3.84 15.61 1.89
C LEU A 22 -5.09 14.77 2.16
N ARG A 23 -6.25 15.22 1.65
CA ARG A 23 -7.48 14.43 1.63
C ARG A 23 -7.53 13.57 0.36
N PRO A 24 -7.91 12.29 0.44
CA PRO A 24 -8.09 11.46 -0.75
C PRO A 24 -9.21 12.00 -1.65
N THR A 25 -9.03 11.89 -2.96
CA THR A 25 -10.11 12.05 -3.94
C THR A 25 -11.14 10.93 -3.80
N ASP A 26 -12.33 11.08 -4.38
CA ASP A 26 -13.37 10.06 -4.23
C ASP A 26 -12.96 8.65 -4.71
N PRO A 27 -12.29 8.47 -5.87
CA PRO A 27 -11.81 7.16 -6.28
C PRO A 27 -10.80 6.55 -5.30
N GLN A 28 -9.88 7.37 -4.77
CA GLN A 28 -8.89 6.95 -3.78
C GLN A 28 -9.57 6.56 -2.46
N ARG A 29 -10.47 7.41 -1.96
CA ARG A 29 -11.26 7.16 -0.74
C ARG A 29 -12.06 5.88 -0.86
N ARG A 30 -12.79 5.69 -1.97
CA ARG A 30 -13.58 4.47 -2.22
C ARG A 30 -12.69 3.25 -2.19
N TRP A 31 -11.53 3.27 -2.83
CA TRP A 31 -10.62 2.14 -2.82
C TRP A 31 -10.05 1.85 -1.43
N LEU A 32 -9.59 2.87 -0.70
CA LEU A 32 -9.06 2.73 0.66
C LEU A 32 -10.11 2.17 1.64
N LEU A 33 -11.36 2.63 1.57
CA LEU A 33 -12.46 2.13 2.40
C LEU A 33 -12.68 0.61 2.28
N ARG A 34 -12.34 0.01 1.13
CA ARG A 34 -12.50 -1.42 0.90
C ARG A 34 -11.53 -2.28 1.69
N GLY A 35 -10.42 -1.71 2.18
CA GLY A 35 -9.47 -2.42 3.02
C GLY A 35 -9.86 -2.47 4.50
N VAL A 36 -10.82 -1.64 4.94
CA VAL A 36 -11.10 -1.44 6.37
C VAL A 36 -11.51 -2.73 7.07
N ASP A 37 -12.45 -3.47 6.47
CA ASP A 37 -12.99 -4.71 7.03
C ASP A 37 -12.28 -5.97 6.51
N GLN A 38 -11.17 -5.78 5.80
CA GLN A 38 -10.40 -6.90 5.26
C GLN A 38 -9.29 -7.30 6.22
N PRO A 39 -9.02 -8.62 6.37
CA PRO A 39 -7.88 -9.09 7.15
C PRO A 39 -6.60 -8.38 6.72
N GLY A 40 -5.88 -7.80 7.69
CA GLY A 40 -4.64 -7.06 7.48
C GLY A 40 -4.73 -5.83 6.57
N GLY A 41 -5.93 -5.27 6.37
CA GLY A 41 -6.11 -4.07 5.57
C GLY A 41 -6.06 -4.29 4.06
N LYS A 42 -6.29 -5.53 3.58
CA LYS A 42 -6.04 -5.89 2.17
C LYS A 42 -6.88 -5.08 1.21
N LEU A 43 -6.21 -4.46 0.23
CA LEU A 43 -6.87 -3.67 -0.80
C LEU A 43 -7.13 -4.54 -2.04
N PRO A 44 -8.37 -4.53 -2.58
CA PRO A 44 -8.73 -5.35 -3.73
C PRO A 44 -8.15 -4.78 -5.03
N LEU A 45 -7.89 -5.67 -5.99
CA LEU A 45 -7.50 -5.31 -7.36
C LEU A 45 -8.70 -4.94 -8.24
N PHE A 46 -9.90 -5.36 -7.85
CA PHE A 46 -11.13 -5.14 -8.60
C PHE A 46 -12.19 -4.42 -7.75
N ASP A 47 -13.00 -3.60 -8.41
CA ASP A 47 -14.17 -2.95 -7.83
C ASP A 47 -15.34 -3.96 -7.64
N PRO A 48 -16.46 -3.58 -6.99
CA PRO A 48 -17.59 -4.49 -6.78
C PRO A 48 -18.20 -5.02 -8.07
N GLU A 49 -18.09 -4.27 -9.17
CA GLU A 49 -18.57 -4.64 -10.50
C GLU A 49 -17.56 -5.49 -11.29
N GLY A 50 -16.42 -5.84 -10.69
CA GLY A 50 -15.39 -6.67 -11.29
C GLY A 50 -14.44 -5.95 -12.24
N ARG A 51 -14.47 -4.61 -12.30
CA ARG A 51 -13.50 -3.83 -13.08
C ARG A 51 -12.20 -3.66 -12.32
N GLU A 52 -11.08 -3.64 -13.03
CA GLU A 52 -9.78 -3.39 -12.40
C GLU A 52 -9.74 -1.97 -11.81
N VAL A 53 -9.22 -1.84 -10.59
CA VAL A 53 -8.96 -0.54 -9.98
C VAL A 53 -7.89 0.17 -10.80
N PRO A 54 -8.11 1.44 -11.22
CA PRO A 54 -7.13 2.15 -12.01
C PRO A 54 -5.75 2.20 -11.34
N LYS A 55 -4.70 1.80 -12.08
CA LYS A 55 -3.31 1.81 -11.57
C LYS A 55 -2.87 3.18 -11.06
N ALA A 56 -3.39 4.27 -11.64
CA ALA A 56 -3.14 5.63 -11.18
C ALA A 56 -3.68 5.87 -9.76
N THR A 57 -4.85 5.33 -9.42
CA THR A 57 -5.41 5.38 -8.06
C THR A 57 -4.50 4.66 -7.08
N VAL A 58 -4.10 3.43 -7.42
CA VAL A 58 -3.20 2.61 -6.59
C VAL A 58 -1.88 3.34 -6.37
N ARG A 59 -1.27 3.85 -7.44
CA ARG A 59 0.02 4.55 -7.38
C ARG A 59 -0.06 5.84 -6.55
N ALA A 60 -1.09 6.65 -6.74
CA ALA A 60 -1.28 7.87 -5.98
C ALA A 60 -1.43 7.60 -4.47
N CYS A 61 -2.16 6.53 -4.10
CA CYS A 61 -2.29 6.13 -2.70
C CYS A 61 -0.99 5.55 -2.11
N LEU A 62 -0.18 4.84 -2.91
CA LEU A 62 1.16 4.39 -2.52
C LEU A 62 2.10 5.58 -2.28
N ASP A 63 2.11 6.55 -3.21
CA ASP A 63 2.94 7.74 -3.13
C ASP A 63 2.54 8.65 -1.96
N ALA A 64 1.24 8.70 -1.63
CA ALA A 64 0.72 9.41 -0.45
C ALA A 64 0.98 8.67 0.88
N GLY A 65 1.48 7.43 0.84
CA GLY A 65 1.70 6.61 2.02
C GLY A 65 0.43 6.02 2.65
N TRP A 66 -0.73 6.11 1.99
CA TRP A 66 -2.00 5.54 2.46
C TRP A 66 -2.11 4.04 2.21
N ALA A 67 -1.34 3.54 1.25
CA ALA A 67 -1.23 2.12 0.96
C ALA A 67 0.25 1.71 0.95
N ALA A 68 0.50 0.43 1.19
CA ALA A 68 1.80 -0.20 1.03
C ALA A 68 1.67 -1.52 0.26
N PRO A 69 2.68 -1.96 -0.51
CA PRO A 69 2.68 -3.29 -1.12
C PRO A 69 2.60 -4.38 -0.04
N TRP A 70 1.75 -5.39 -0.26
CA TRP A 70 1.57 -6.51 0.66
C TRP A 70 2.75 -7.47 0.61
N PHE A 71 3.18 -7.86 -0.60
CA PHE A 71 4.35 -8.70 -0.83
C PHE A 71 5.04 -8.29 -2.12
N ALA A 72 6.37 -8.34 -2.14
CA ALA A 72 7.12 -8.28 -3.39
C ALA A 72 7.05 -9.67 -4.02
N ASN A 73 6.41 -9.80 -5.18
CA ASN A 73 6.48 -11.02 -5.97
C ASN A 73 7.66 -10.93 -6.95
N PRO A 74 8.74 -11.74 -6.79
CA PRO A 74 9.87 -11.72 -7.71
C PRO A 74 9.50 -12.10 -9.15
N THR A 75 8.44 -12.90 -9.32
CA THR A 75 7.95 -13.38 -10.62
C THR A 75 7.02 -12.37 -11.30
N LYS A 76 6.31 -11.56 -10.51
CA LYS A 76 5.44 -10.49 -11.02
C LYS A 76 5.74 -9.19 -10.28
N PRO A 77 6.84 -8.50 -10.65
CA PRO A 77 7.27 -7.28 -9.97
C PRO A 77 6.22 -6.16 -10.03
N ASP A 78 5.37 -6.18 -11.05
CA ASP A 78 4.26 -5.22 -11.23
C ASP A 78 2.98 -5.61 -10.49
N TRP A 79 2.98 -6.69 -9.70
CA TRP A 79 1.79 -7.14 -8.98
C TRP A 79 1.55 -6.28 -7.73
N LEU A 80 0.66 -5.30 -7.86
CA LEU A 80 0.33 -4.33 -6.82
C LEU A 80 -0.79 -4.81 -5.89
N VAL A 81 -0.62 -5.97 -5.24
CA VAL A 81 -1.47 -6.27 -4.08
C VAL A 81 -1.03 -5.35 -2.96
N CYS A 82 -1.93 -4.50 -2.49
CA CYS A 82 -1.63 -3.52 -1.46
C CYS A 82 -2.39 -3.81 -0.16
N ARG A 83 -1.94 -3.19 0.92
CA ARG A 83 -2.65 -3.07 2.20
C ARG A 83 -2.76 -1.62 2.62
N LEU A 84 -3.76 -1.31 3.43
CA LEU A 84 -3.84 -0.05 4.17
C LEU A 84 -2.65 0.08 5.13
N THR A 85 -2.14 1.29 5.25
CA THR A 85 -1.23 1.71 6.32
C THR A 85 -2.02 2.41 7.42
N ALA A 86 -1.41 2.64 8.58
CA ALA A 86 -2.03 3.47 9.63
C ALA A 86 -2.50 4.84 9.11
N GLU A 87 -1.71 5.49 8.25
CA GLU A 87 -2.07 6.76 7.62
C GLU A 87 -3.21 6.62 6.61
N GLY A 88 -3.31 5.49 5.92
CA GLY A 88 -4.45 5.18 5.05
C GLY A 88 -5.77 5.12 5.79
N TYR A 89 -5.80 4.47 6.97
CA TYR A 89 -6.97 4.47 7.85
C TYR A 89 -7.33 5.89 8.29
N ARG A 90 -6.34 6.66 8.76
CA ARG A 90 -6.55 8.05 9.21
C ARG A 90 -7.06 8.95 8.08
N ALA A 91 -6.53 8.82 6.88
CA ALA A 91 -6.92 9.61 5.71
C ALA A 91 -8.40 9.43 5.32
N ILE A 92 -9.01 8.30 5.66
CA ILE A 92 -10.44 8.04 5.44
C ILE A 92 -11.30 8.22 6.70
N GLY A 93 -10.71 8.67 7.81
CA GLY A 93 -11.39 8.92 9.08
C GLY A 93 -11.69 7.63 9.87
N LYS A 94 -10.81 6.64 9.78
CA LYS A 94 -10.89 5.38 10.53
C LYS A 94 -9.71 5.26 11.50
N GLU A 95 -9.95 4.61 12.62
CA GLU A 95 -8.86 4.25 13.54
C GLU A 95 -8.13 3.01 12.98
N PRO A 96 -6.79 3.05 12.86
CA PRO A 96 -6.03 1.89 12.43
C PRO A 96 -6.04 0.77 13.48
N PRO A 97 -6.17 -0.50 13.06
CA PRO A 97 -5.99 -1.62 13.98
C PRO A 97 -4.53 -1.74 14.45
N PRO A 98 -4.26 -2.41 15.58
CA PRO A 98 -2.89 -2.69 16.01
C PRO A 98 -2.10 -3.42 14.92
N GLY A 99 -0.92 -2.87 14.57
CA GLY A 99 -0.02 -3.46 13.57
C GLY A 99 -0.29 -3.07 12.09
N ALA A 100 -1.19 -2.11 11.84
CA ALA A 100 -1.37 -1.50 10.51
C ALA A 100 -0.13 -0.74 10.02
#